data_AF-A0A0F2SCL1-F1
#
_entry.id   AF-A0A0F2SCL1-F1
#
_cell.length_a   1.000
_cell.length_b   1.000
_cell.length_c   1.000
_cell.angle_alpha   90.00
_cell.angle_beta   90.00
_cell.angle_gamma   90.00
#
_symmetry.space_group_name_H-M   'P 1'
#
loop_
_entity.id
_entity.type
_entity.pdbx_description
1 polymer ?
#
loop_
_entity_poly.entity_id
_entity_poly.type
_entity_poly.pdbx_seq_one_letter_code
_entity_poly.pdbx_strand_id
1 'polypeptide(L)'
;MQLNHHCLAERWMSELSYIVTQDSKNRNKMEAIDQKINDALEQANQLKINSEEKKIVDDIKANYKNYVQVSQQVLGVPRVESTRLGQETFVPTGSAIA
;
A
#
# COMPACT_ATOMS: atom_id res chain seq x y z
N MET A 1 -13.69 20.91 4.68
CA MET A 1 -12.78 19.91 4.12
C MET A 1 -12.63 18.77 5.13
N GLN A 2 -13.18 17.58 4.85
CA GLN A 2 -12.83 16.35 5.57
C GLN A 2 -11.54 15.81 4.93
N LEU A 3 -10.39 16.28 5.39
CA LEU A 3 -9.10 15.91 4.81
C LEU A 3 -8.20 15.31 5.91
N ASN A 4 -7.55 14.21 5.54
CA ASN A 4 -6.31 13.62 6.09
C ASN A 4 -6.42 12.25 6.75
N HIS A 5 -7.38 11.96 7.63
CA HIS A 5 -7.44 10.60 8.24
C HIS A 5 -7.92 9.52 7.25
N HIS A 6 -8.85 9.86 6.36
CA HIS A 6 -9.41 8.89 5.42
C HIS A 6 -8.39 8.45 4.36
N CYS A 7 -7.57 9.37 3.87
CA CYS A 7 -6.63 9.11 2.78
C CYS A 7 -5.56 8.08 3.15
N LEU A 8 -4.96 8.15 4.35
CA LEU A 8 -3.95 7.17 4.77
C LEU A 8 -4.53 5.76 4.92
N ALA A 9 -5.73 5.65 5.50
CA ALA A 9 -6.41 4.36 5.64
C ALA A 9 -6.76 3.75 4.28
N GLU A 10 -7.31 4.54 3.35
CA GLU A 10 -7.58 4.09 1.98
C GLU A 10 -6.32 3.69 1.22
N ARG A 11 -5.20 4.39 1.47
CA ARG A 11 -3.91 4.07 0.85
C ARG A 11 -3.42 2.69 1.27
N TRP A 12 -3.45 2.41 2.58
CA TRP A 12 -3.05 1.10 3.13
C TRP A 12 -3.97 -0.01 2.66
N MET A 13 -5.29 0.21 2.61
CA MET A 13 -6.23 -0.79 2.10
C MET A 13 -5.98 -1.10 0.63
N SER A 14 -5.67 -0.09 -0.19
CA SER A 14 -5.32 -0.29 -1.60
C SER A 14 -3.99 -1.03 -1.75
N GLU A 15 -2.99 -0.70 -0.93
CA GLU A 15 -1.70 -1.39 -0.91
C GLU A 15 -1.85 -2.88 -0.57
N LEU A 16 -2.53 -3.20 0.54
CA LEU A 16 -2.80 -4.59 0.94
C LEU A 16 -3.62 -5.33 -0.12
N SER A 17 -4.62 -4.65 -0.71
CA SER A 17 -5.41 -5.25 -1.80
C SER A 17 -4.54 -5.56 -3.01
N TYR A 18 -3.64 -4.67 -3.43
CA TYR A 18 -2.70 -4.95 -4.52
C TYR A 18 -1.76 -6.10 -4.18
N ILE A 19 -1.21 -6.12 -2.96
CA ILE A 19 -0.35 -7.20 -2.46
C ILE A 19 -1.05 -8.55 -2.62
N VAL A 20 -2.33 -8.65 -2.26
CA VAL A 20 -3.11 -9.89 -2.32
C VAL A 20 -3.59 -10.23 -3.74
N THR A 21 -4.10 -9.26 -4.50
CA THR A 21 -4.83 -9.52 -5.75
C THR A 21 -4.03 -9.24 -7.01
N GLN A 22 -2.94 -8.47 -6.92
CA GLN A 22 -2.17 -7.95 -8.06
C GLN A 22 -3.00 -7.11 -9.05
N ASP A 23 -4.20 -6.65 -8.66
CA ASP A 23 -5.06 -5.82 -9.51
C ASP A 23 -4.48 -4.41 -9.64
N SER A 24 -4.14 -4.02 -10.87
CA SER A 24 -3.58 -2.69 -11.19
C SER A 24 -4.49 -1.53 -10.78
N LYS A 25 -5.81 -1.73 -10.64
CA LYS A 25 -6.72 -0.73 -10.04
C LYS A 25 -6.33 -0.37 -8.61
N ASN A 26 -5.83 -1.37 -7.88
CA ASN A 26 -5.03 -1.29 -6.65
C ASN A 26 -4.05 -0.13 -6.66
N ARG A 27 -3.13 -0.24 -7.61
CA ARG A 27 -1.99 0.65 -7.80
C ARG A 27 -2.41 2.04 -8.28
N ASN A 28 -3.41 2.14 -9.14
CA ASN A 28 -3.90 3.44 -9.62
C ASN A 28 -4.57 4.24 -8.49
N LYS A 29 -5.34 3.57 -7.60
CA LYS A 29 -5.94 4.22 -6.43
C LYS A 29 -4.87 4.76 -5.49
N MET A 30 -3.83 3.98 -5.27
CA MET A 30 -2.68 4.34 -4.45
C MET A 30 -2.00 5.63 -4.94
N GLU A 31 -1.68 5.72 -6.23
CA GLU A 31 -1.05 6.90 -6.83
C GLU A 31 -1.96 8.15 -6.73
N ALA A 32 -3.26 7.99 -6.94
CA ALA A 32 -4.22 9.09 -6.77
C ALA A 32 -4.31 9.58 -5.32
N ILE A 33 -4.18 8.70 -4.34
CA ILE A 33 -4.15 9.05 -2.92
C ILE A 33 -2.82 9.71 -2.54
N ASP A 34 -1.70 9.21 -3.09
CA ASP A 34 -0.37 9.80 -2.90
C ASP A 34 -0.35 11.27 -3.35
N GLN A 35 -0.98 11.59 -4.49
CA GLN A 35 -1.12 12.97 -4.95
C GLN A 35 -1.94 13.82 -3.97
N LYS A 36 -3.09 13.34 -3.50
CA LYS A 36 -3.93 14.08 -2.54
C LYS A 36 -3.21 14.40 -1.24
N ILE A 37 -2.39 13.46 -0.73
CA ILE A 37 -1.61 13.67 0.49
C ILE A 37 -0.51 14.71 0.24
N ASN A 38 0.19 14.63 -0.89
CA ASN A 38 1.18 15.64 -1.26
C ASN A 38 0.55 17.03 -1.39
N ASP A 39 -0.59 17.15 -2.05
CA ASP A 39 -1.32 18.42 -2.20
C ASP A 39 -1.72 19.00 -0.84
N ALA A 40 -2.19 18.15 0.09
CA ALA A 40 -2.57 18.57 1.43
C ALA A 40 -1.36 19.07 2.25
N LEU A 41 -0.22 18.39 2.13
CA LEU A 41 1.03 18.79 2.78
C LEU A 41 1.59 20.09 2.20
N GLU A 42 1.47 20.29 0.89
CA GLU A 42 1.87 21.54 0.24
C GLU A 42 0.97 22.71 0.63
N GLN A 43 -0.34 22.50 0.68
CA GLN A 43 -1.28 23.49 1.20
C GLN A 43 -0.95 23.85 2.66
N ALA A 44 -0.66 22.86 3.51
CA ALA A 44 -0.26 23.11 4.89
C ALA A 44 1.02 23.96 4.99
N ASN A 45 1.99 23.74 4.11
CA ASN A 45 3.25 24.51 4.10
C ASN A 45 3.08 25.96 3.59
N GLN A 46 1.97 26.26 2.90
CA GLN A 46 1.61 27.61 2.44
C GLN A 46 0.81 28.40 3.49
N LEU A 47 0.31 27.74 4.54
CA LEU A 47 -0.41 28.41 5.63
C LEU A 47 0.56 29.28 6.45
N LYS A 48 0.04 30.38 7.01
CA LYS A 48 0.78 31.19 8.00
C LYS A 48 0.82 30.48 9.35
N ILE A 49 1.66 29.45 9.43
CA ILE A 49 1.94 28.67 10.64
C ILE A 49 3.25 29.12 11.28
N ASN A 50 3.43 28.84 12.57
CA ASN A 50 4.66 29.18 13.28
C ASN A 50 5.82 28.24 12.87
N SER A 51 7.04 28.53 13.32
CA SER A 51 8.23 27.77 12.95
C SER A 51 8.22 26.32 13.42
N GLU A 52 7.60 26.03 14.57
CA GLU A 52 7.50 24.67 15.11
C GLU A 52 6.48 23.83 14.33
N GLU A 53 5.32 24.41 14.04
CA GLU A 53 4.29 23.79 13.18
C GLU A 53 4.83 23.52 11.77
N LYS A 54 5.60 24.47 11.21
CA LYS A 54 6.24 24.29 9.91
C LYS A 54 7.22 23.11 9.92
N LYS A 55 8.05 23.00 10.96
CA LYS A 55 8.96 21.87 11.14
C LYS A 55 8.19 20.54 11.20
N ILE A 56 7.08 20.49 11.92
CA ILE A 56 6.22 19.29 11.99
C ILE A 56 5.67 18.92 10.61
N VAL A 57 5.17 19.88 9.84
CA VAL A 57 4.67 19.64 8.47
C VAL A 57 5.78 19.12 7.55
N ASP A 58 6.97 19.72 7.63
CA ASP A 58 8.14 19.28 6.86
C ASP A 58 8.59 17.86 7.24
N ASP A 59 8.59 17.52 8.54
CA ASP A 59 8.90 16.17 9.05
C ASP A 59 7.87 15.13 8.58
N ILE A 60 6.58 15.48 8.56
CA ILE A 60 5.52 14.62 8.02
C ILE A 60 5.74 14.38 6.53
N LYS A 61 6.08 15.42 5.75
CA LYS A 61 6.35 15.31 4.31
C LYS A 61 7.55 14.40 4.03
N ALA A 62 8.63 14.54 4.79
CA ALA A 62 9.80 13.69 4.66
C ALA A 62 9.50 12.22 4.98
N ASN A 63 8.79 11.95 6.08
CA ASN A 63 8.41 10.60 6.48
C ASN A 63 7.46 9.95 5.47
N TYR A 64 6.49 10.71 4.93
CA TYR A 64 5.58 10.19 3.91
C TYR A 64 6.32 9.80 2.64
N LYS A 65 7.27 10.62 2.18
CA LYS A 65 8.12 10.31 1.02
C LYS A 65 8.90 9.01 1.23
N ASN A 66 9.49 8.82 2.40
CA ASN A 66 10.22 7.59 2.75
C ASN A 66 9.28 6.36 2.74
N TYR A 67 8.09 6.48 3.31
CA TYR A 67 7.08 5.43 3.29
C TYR A 67 6.70 5.02 1.85
N VAL A 68 6.40 6.00 0.97
CA VAL A 68 6.04 5.72 -0.43
C VAL A 68 7.17 5.01 -1.17
N GLN A 69 8.42 5.41 -0.93
CA GLN A 69 9.58 4.76 -1.54
C GLN A 69 9.72 3.29 -1.11
N VAL A 70 9.58 3.00 0.18
CA VAL A 70 9.63 1.62 0.70
C VAL A 70 8.44 0.80 0.18
N SER A 71 7.24 1.38 0.18
CA SER A 71 6.04 0.76 -0.40
C SER A 71 6.27 0.35 -1.85
N GLN A 72 6.78 1.25 -2.69
CA GLN A 72 7.06 0.96 -4.10
C GLN A 72 8.09 -0.16 -4.30
N GLN A 73 9.10 -0.27 -3.41
CA GLN A 73 10.06 -1.38 -3.45
C GLN A 73 9.37 -2.72 -3.19
N VAL A 74 8.53 -2.81 -2.16
CA VAL A 74 7.77 -4.02 -1.82
C VAL A 74 6.84 -4.43 -2.97
N LEU A 75 6.17 -3.45 -3.58
CA LEU A 75 5.24 -3.67 -4.69
C LEU A 75 5.95 -4.07 -6.00
N GLY A 76 7.25 -3.77 -6.13
CA GLY A 76 8.08 -4.12 -7.28
C GLY A 76 8.78 -5.48 -7.18
N VAL A 77 8.70 -6.18 -6.03
CA VAL A 77 9.33 -7.49 -5.87
C VAL A 77 8.57 -8.56 -6.67
N PRO A 78 9.22 -9.29 -7.60
CA PRO A 78 8.61 -10.42 -8.28
C PRO A 78 8.16 -11.47 -7.25
N ARG A 79 6.87 -11.81 -7.23
CA ARG A 79 6.34 -12.86 -6.35
C ARG A 79 6.84 -14.21 -6.84
N VAL A 80 7.52 -14.96 -5.97
CA VAL A 80 7.67 -16.41 -6.14
C VAL A 80 6.26 -16.99 -6.11
N GLU A 81 5.88 -17.76 -7.13
CA GLU A 81 4.60 -18.47 -7.14
C GLU A 81 4.51 -19.29 -5.86
N SER A 82 3.60 -18.89 -4.96
CA SER A 82 3.28 -19.69 -3.79
C SER A 82 2.59 -20.93 -4.31
N THR A 83 3.34 -22.04 -4.40
CA THR A 83 2.79 -23.37 -4.63
C THR A 83 1.57 -23.53 -3.74
N ARG A 84 0.39 -23.72 -4.35
CA ARG A 84 -0.88 -23.97 -3.65
C ARG A 84 -0.63 -24.88 -2.45
N LEU A 85 -0.83 -24.37 -1.24
CA LEU A 85 -0.94 -25.21 -0.05
C LEU A 85 -2.15 -26.15 -0.27
N GLY A 86 -1.84 -27.43 -0.51
CA GLY A 86 -2.71 -28.58 -0.24
C GLY A 86 -3.95 -28.76 -1.12
N GLN A 87 -3.78 -29.23 -2.36
CA GLN A 87 -4.71 -30.24 -2.87
C GLN A 87 -4.18 -31.60 -2.45
N GLU A 88 -4.54 -32.06 -1.25
CA GLU A 88 -4.43 -33.49 -0.92
C GLU A 88 -5.43 -34.23 -1.80
N THR A 89 -4.95 -34.70 -2.95
CA THR A 89 -5.64 -35.76 -3.69
C THR A 89 -5.40 -37.05 -2.91
N PHE A 90 -6.38 -37.43 -2.09
CA PHE A 90 -6.46 -38.76 -1.53
C PHE A 90 -6.58 -39.76 -2.69
N VAL A 91 -5.48 -40.44 -3.02
CA VAL A 91 -5.48 -41.58 -3.94
C VAL A 91 -5.63 -42.83 -3.08
N PRO A 92 -6.78 -43.53 -3.09
CA PRO A 92 -6.86 -44.82 -2.43
C PRO A 92 -6.02 -45.82 -3.22
N THR A 93 -4.86 -46.21 -2.67
CA THR A 93 -4.15 -47.41 -3.12
C THR A 93 -4.93 -48.65 -2.68
N GLY A 94 -6.01 -48.94 -3.40
CA GLY A 94 -6.67 -50.24 -3.38
C GLY A 94 -6.09 -51.10 -4.49
N SER A 95 -5.06 -51.89 -4.17
CA SER A 95 -4.59 -52.97 -5.03
C SER A 95 -5.70 -54.03 -5.18
N ALA A 96 -6.38 -54.04 -6.32
CA ALA A 96 -7.05 -55.24 -6.80
C ALA A 96 -6.04 -56.04 -7.63
N ILE A 97 -5.49 -57.08 -7.00
CA ILE A 97 -4.77 -58.15 -7.66
C ILE A 97 -5.81 -58.95 -8.47
N ALA A 98 -5.39 -59.44 -9.65
CA ALA A 98 -6.14 -60.21 -10.64
C ALA A 98 -6.98 -61.36 -10.07
#